data_AF-A0A6J4INE1-F1
#
_entry.id   AF-A0A6J4INE1-F1
#
_cell.length_a   1.000
_cell.length_b   1.000
_cell.length_c   1.000
_cell.angle_alpha   90.00
_cell.angle_beta   90.00
_cell.angle_gamma   90.00
#
_symmetry.space_group_name_H-M   'P 1'
#
loop_
_entity.id
_entity.type
_entity.pdbx_description
1 polymer ?
#
loop_
_entity_poly.entity_id
_entity_poly.type
_entity_poly.pdbx_seq_one_letter_code
_entity_poly.pdbx_strand_id
1 'polypeptide(L)'
;MYAAAHYPHVFGKAMVLSPSLWFSEKIFSVARKDFHKTRLVLLAGEQEGAEMVPKMRKLYEQLLTRGFPEKRIWYQTRPDGHHSEWFWRREFPEAFKWLYGKK
;
A
#
# COMPACT_ATOMS: atom_id res chain seq x y z
N MET A 1 -1.55 0.01 7.15
CA MET A 1 -0.44 0.92 6.82
C MET A 1 0.34 1.38 8.07
N TYR A 2 -0.31 2.03 9.05
CA TYR A 2 0.35 2.57 10.26
C TYR A 2 1.30 1.57 10.94
N ALA A 3 0.82 0.36 11.24
CA ALA A 3 1.61 -0.68 11.89
C ALA A 3 2.92 -1.01 11.13
N ALA A 4 2.86 -1.14 9.81
CA ALA A 4 4.03 -1.44 8.97
C ALA A 4 5.00 -0.25 8.85
N ALA A 5 4.51 0.98 8.92
CA ALA A 5 5.34 2.18 8.86
C ALA A 5 6.09 2.44 10.19
N HIS A 6 5.43 2.21 11.33
CA HIS A 6 5.96 2.51 12.65
C HIS A 6 6.72 1.36 13.30
N TYR A 7 6.34 0.11 12.98
CA TYR A 7 6.91 -1.10 13.58
C TYR A 7 7.34 -2.11 12.50
N PRO A 8 8.22 -1.74 11.55
CA PRO A 8 8.61 -2.60 10.43
C PRO A 8 9.28 -3.92 10.86
N HIS A 9 9.90 -3.95 12.05
CA HIS A 9 10.49 -5.17 12.62
C HIS A 9 9.46 -6.20 13.09
N VAL A 10 8.24 -5.75 13.40
CA VAL A 10 7.11 -6.61 13.81
C VAL A 10 6.23 -6.90 12.60
N PHE A 11 5.88 -5.87 11.85
CA PHE A 11 5.00 -5.95 10.67
C PHE A 11 5.80 -5.73 9.38
N GLY A 12 6.60 -6.73 9.01
CA GLY A 12 7.43 -6.69 7.81
C GLY A 12 6.67 -6.90 6.49
N LYS A 13 5.37 -7.15 6.52
CA LYS A 13 4.54 -7.31 5.33
C LYS A 13 3.17 -6.69 5.59
N ALA A 14 2.67 -5.88 4.66
CA ALA A 14 1.32 -5.32 4.76
C ALA A 14 0.63 -5.31 3.41
N MET A 15 -0.62 -5.74 3.42
CA MET A 15 -1.55 -5.58 2.31
C MET A 15 -2.50 -4.45 2.65
N VAL A 16 -2.47 -3.39 1.86
CA VAL A 16 -3.28 -2.18 2.07
C VAL A 16 -4.18 -2.01 0.85
N LEU A 17 -5.45 -2.34 1.03
CA LEU A 17 -6.48 -2.27 0.01
C LEU A 17 -7.34 -1.04 0.27
N SER A 18 -7.63 -0.25 -0.76
CA SER A 18 -8.49 0.92 -0.72
C SER A 18 -8.17 1.86 0.47
N PRO A 19 -6.91 2.30 0.58
CA PRO A 19 -6.43 2.95 1.80
C PRO A 19 -7.23 4.23 2.09
N SER A 20 -7.72 4.33 3.33
CA SER A 20 -8.42 5.52 3.85
C SER A 20 -7.45 6.68 4.12
N LEU A 21 -6.79 7.17 3.07
CA LEU A 21 -5.77 8.23 3.14
C LEU A 21 -6.34 9.63 3.38
N TRP A 22 -7.67 9.75 3.38
CA TRP A 22 -8.40 10.96 3.76
C TRP A 22 -8.29 11.28 5.26
N PHE A 23 -7.89 10.32 6.09
CA PHE A 23 -7.99 10.45 7.55
C PHE A 23 -6.79 11.13 8.21
N SER A 24 -5.57 11.08 7.64
CA SER A 24 -4.42 11.75 8.26
C SER A 24 -3.17 11.82 7.39
N GLU A 25 -2.65 13.03 7.16
CA GLU A 25 -1.28 13.23 6.64
C GLU A 25 -0.19 12.81 7.66
N LYS A 26 -0.55 12.46 8.90
CA LYS A 26 0.42 12.05 9.93
C LYS A 26 0.97 10.64 9.70
N ILE A 27 0.36 9.83 8.84
CA ILE A 27 0.94 8.50 8.52
C ILE A 27 2.31 8.64 7.85
N PHE A 28 2.59 9.80 7.26
CA PHE A 28 3.82 10.11 6.53
C PHE A 28 4.95 10.63 7.41
N SER A 29 4.68 11.15 8.62
CA SER A 29 5.71 11.79 9.46
C SER A 29 6.54 10.81 10.29
N VAL A 30 6.21 9.51 10.31
CA VAL A 30 6.73 8.58 11.34
C VAL A 30 7.30 7.28 10.77
N ALA A 31 7.46 7.22 9.44
CA ALA A 31 8.09 6.09 8.78
C ALA A 31 9.57 5.98 9.20
N ARG A 32 9.94 4.94 9.98
CA ARG A 32 11.34 4.72 10.42
C ARG A 32 12.23 4.37 9.22
N LYS A 33 13.49 4.83 9.18
CA LYS A 33 14.41 4.58 8.05
C LYS A 33 14.68 3.10 7.73
N ASP A 34 14.40 2.17 8.64
CA ASP A 34 14.67 0.74 8.42
C ASP A 34 13.49 0.00 7.76
N PHE A 35 13.34 0.19 6.45
CA PHE A 35 12.36 -0.53 5.61
C PHE A 35 12.96 -1.71 4.84
N HIS A 36 14.23 -2.06 5.11
CA HIS A 36 14.98 -2.96 4.24
C HIS A 36 14.39 -4.38 4.14
N LYS A 37 13.53 -4.76 5.08
CA LYS A 37 12.82 -6.05 5.09
C LYS A 37 11.32 -5.94 4.81
N THR A 38 10.75 -4.75 4.84
CA THR A 38 9.30 -4.54 4.68
C THR A 38 8.87 -4.82 3.23
N ARG A 39 7.66 -5.34 3.04
CA ARG A 39 6.97 -5.41 1.74
C ARG A 39 5.57 -4.81 1.88
N LEU A 40 5.15 -4.03 0.90
CA LEU A 40 3.89 -3.32 0.92
C LEU A 40 3.11 -3.59 -0.36
N VAL A 41 1.86 -3.99 -0.23
CA VAL A 41 0.87 -3.93 -1.31
C VAL A 41 0.04 -2.67 -1.10
N LEU A 42 -0.08 -1.86 -2.14
CA LEU A 42 -0.97 -0.71 -2.28
C LEU A 42 -1.91 -0.99 -3.46
N LEU A 43 -3.18 -1.20 -3.18
CA LEU A 43 -4.20 -1.45 -4.20
C LEU A 43 -5.35 -0.47 -4.01
N ALA A 44 -5.83 0.11 -5.10
CA ALA A 44 -7.11 0.83 -5.14
C ALA A 44 -7.81 0.66 -6.49
N GLY A 45 -9.12 0.72 -6.48
CA GLY A 45 -9.95 0.82 -7.67
C GLY A 45 -10.06 2.26 -8.17
N GLU A 46 -10.20 2.44 -9.48
CA GLU A 46 -10.39 3.75 -10.11
C GLU A 46 -11.82 4.27 -9.94
N GLN A 47 -12.78 3.41 -9.59
CA GLN A 47 -14.17 3.77 -9.30
C GLN A 47 -14.42 4.08 -7.81
N GLU A 48 -13.37 4.26 -7.01
CA GLU A 48 -13.45 4.60 -5.58
C GLU A 48 -13.59 6.12 -5.32
N GLY A 49 -13.78 6.90 -6.38
CA GLY A 49 -13.88 8.35 -6.35
C GLY A 49 -12.61 9.05 -6.82
N ALA A 50 -12.77 10.29 -7.28
CA ALA A 50 -11.73 11.05 -7.98
C ALA A 50 -10.43 11.25 -7.19
N GLU A 51 -10.49 11.22 -5.86
CA GLU A 51 -9.32 11.46 -5.01
C GLU A 51 -8.54 10.20 -4.63
N MET A 52 -9.11 9.00 -4.78
CA MET A 52 -8.49 7.77 -4.25
C MET A 52 -7.13 7.49 -4.89
N VAL A 53 -7.09 7.39 -6.22
CA VAL A 53 -5.84 7.10 -6.96
C VAL A 53 -4.81 8.22 -6.80
N PRO A 54 -5.16 9.52 -6.96
CA PRO A 54 -4.20 10.59 -6.70
C PRO A 54 -3.60 10.56 -5.28
N LYS A 55 -4.40 10.28 -4.24
CA LYS A 55 -3.92 10.18 -2.85
C LYS A 55 -3.03 8.95 -2.66
N MET A 56 -3.39 7.80 -3.23
CA MET A 56 -2.57 6.59 -3.17
C MET A 56 -1.24 6.77 -3.91
N ARG A 57 -1.23 7.45 -5.06
CA ARG A 57 -0.01 7.82 -5.79
C ARG A 57 0.88 8.75 -4.96
N LYS A 58 0.30 9.79 -4.32
CA LYS A 58 1.05 10.68 -3.40
C LYS A 58 1.72 9.89 -2.28
N LEU A 59 1.02 8.90 -1.69
CA LEU A 59 1.61 8.00 -0.69
C LEU A 59 2.78 7.20 -1.29
N TYR A 60 2.59 6.60 -2.47
CA TYR A 60 3.63 5.83 -3.15
C TYR A 60 4.90 6.65 -3.37
N GLU A 61 4.77 7.84 -3.97
CA GLU A 61 5.89 8.75 -4.22
C GLU A 61 6.60 9.15 -2.92
N GLN A 62 5.83 9.45 -1.87
CA GLN A 62 6.37 9.81 -0.56
C GLN A 62 7.13 8.66 0.12
N LEU A 63 6.75 7.40 -0.12
CA LEU A 63 7.50 6.24 0.36
C LEU A 63 8.85 6.14 -0.37
N LEU A 64 8.86 6.35 -1.69
CA LEU A 64 10.09 6.33 -2.49
C LEU A 64 11.06 7.44 -2.07
N THR A 65 10.59 8.68 -1.93
CA THR A 65 11.42 9.82 -1.47
C THR A 65 12.05 9.58 -0.09
N ARG A 66 11.41 8.78 0.77
CA ARG A 66 11.92 8.42 2.09
C ARG A 66 12.85 7.19 2.09
N GLY A 67 13.19 6.65 0.92
CA GLY A 67 14.11 5.53 0.76
C GLY A 67 13.47 4.15 0.85
N PHE A 68 12.14 4.05 0.78
CA PHE A 68 11.48 2.75 0.67
C PHE A 68 11.84 2.12 -0.68
N PRO A 69 12.36 0.89 -0.75
CA PRO A 69 12.77 0.32 -2.02
C PRO A 69 11.56 0.04 -2.92
N GLU A 70 11.52 0.61 -4.12
CA GLU A 70 10.43 0.45 -5.08
C GLU A 70 10.09 -1.02 -5.35
N LYS A 71 11.10 -1.88 -5.52
CA LYS A 71 10.95 -3.34 -5.68
C LYS A 71 10.24 -4.07 -4.51
N ARG A 72 9.98 -3.38 -3.41
CA ARG A 72 9.28 -3.86 -2.21
C ARG A 72 7.90 -3.22 -2.05
N ILE A 73 7.44 -2.49 -3.05
CA ILE A 73 6.08 -1.98 -3.13
C ILE A 73 5.42 -2.61 -4.36
N TRP A 74 4.25 -3.19 -4.18
CA TRP A 74 3.36 -3.58 -5.26
C TRP A 74 2.25 -2.57 -5.29
N TYR A 75 2.32 -1.67 -6.26
CA TYR A 75 1.35 -0.61 -6.46
C TYR A 75 0.47 -0.98 -7.65
N GLN A 76 -0.84 -1.09 -7.45
CA GLN A 76 -1.77 -1.47 -8.50
C GLN A 76 -3.05 -0.65 -8.44
N THR A 77 -3.49 -0.16 -9.61
CA THR A 77 -4.86 0.35 -9.81
C THR A 77 -5.62 -0.55 -10.77
N ARG A 78 -6.95 -0.55 -10.66
CA ARG A 78 -7.85 -1.31 -11.54
C ARG A 78 -8.98 -0.40 -12.03
N PRO A 79 -9.18 -0.24 -13.36
CA PRO A 79 -10.21 0.63 -13.94
C PRO A 79 -11.62 0.32 -13.47
N ASP A 80 -11.90 -0.96 -13.19
CA ASP A 80 -13.20 -1.48 -12.77
C ASP A 80 -13.30 -1.70 -11.26
N GLY A 81 -12.25 -1.38 -10.50
CA GLY A 81 -12.22 -1.60 -9.06
C GLY A 81 -13.12 -0.61 -8.33
N HIS A 82 -13.92 -1.13 -7.40
CA HIS A 82 -14.79 -0.37 -6.51
C HIS A 82 -14.44 -0.64 -5.04
N HIS A 83 -14.84 0.27 -4.13
CA HIS A 83 -14.62 0.14 -2.70
C HIS A 83 -15.54 -0.93 -2.10
N SER A 84 -15.16 -2.19 -2.27
CA SER A 84 -16.06 -3.33 -2.06
C SER A 84 -15.31 -4.66 -1.91
N GLU A 85 -15.93 -5.60 -1.21
CA GLU A 85 -15.36 -6.89 -0.87
C GLU A 85 -15.13 -7.78 -2.09
N TRP A 86 -15.96 -7.67 -3.12
CA TRP A 86 -15.78 -8.44 -4.35
C TRP A 86 -14.45 -8.09 -5.02
N PHE A 87 -14.10 -6.80 -5.02
CA PHE A 87 -12.86 -6.29 -5.62
C PHE A 87 -11.66 -6.77 -4.80
N TRP A 88 -11.71 -6.62 -3.48
CA TRP A 88 -10.65 -7.10 -2.60
C TRP A 88 -10.43 -8.61 -2.69
N ARG A 89 -11.52 -9.39 -2.75
CA ARG A 89 -11.47 -10.84 -2.94
C ARG A 89 -10.79 -11.23 -4.25
N ARG A 90 -11.07 -10.50 -5.34
CA ARG A 90 -10.46 -10.74 -6.66
C ARG A 90 -8.95 -10.51 -6.65
N GLU A 91 -8.50 -9.42 -6.05
CA GLU A 91 -7.10 -9.00 -6.09
C GLU A 91 -6.24 -9.69 -5.01
N PHE A 92 -6.87 -10.17 -3.93
CA PHE A 92 -6.17 -10.81 -2.81
C PHE A 92 -5.19 -11.93 -3.22
N PRO A 93 -5.54 -12.90 -4.09
CA PRO A 93 -4.64 -14.00 -4.41
C PRO A 93 -3.34 -13.54 -5.09
N GLU A 94 -3.43 -12.58 -6.01
CA GLU A 94 -2.25 -12.02 -6.69
C GLU A 94 -1.39 -11.23 -5.69
N ALA A 95 -2.02 -10.32 -4.93
CA ALA A 95 -1.35 -9.52 -3.92
C ALA A 95 -0.67 -10.39 -2.85
N PHE A 96 -1.34 -11.46 -2.40
CA PHE A 96 -0.82 -12.39 -1.41
C PHE A 96 0.38 -13.17 -1.94
N LYS A 97 0.26 -13.71 -3.17
CA LYS A 97 1.37 -14.40 -3.86
C LYS A 97 2.56 -13.48 -4.03
N TRP A 98 2.35 -12.22 -4.42
CA TRP A 98 3.44 -11.27 -4.47
C TRP A 98 4.05 -11.09 -3.08
N LEU A 99 3.24 -10.81 -2.05
CA LEU A 99 3.70 -10.48 -0.69
C LEU A 99 4.53 -11.61 -0.03
N TYR A 100 4.19 -12.87 -0.28
CA TYR A 100 4.83 -14.05 0.30
C TYR A 100 5.67 -14.88 -0.69
N GLY A 101 5.61 -14.56 -1.99
CA GLY A 101 6.41 -15.20 -3.01
C GLY A 101 7.90 -15.05 -2.69
N LYS A 102 8.64 -16.14 -2.85
CA LYS A 102 10.10 -16.14 -2.77
C LYS A 102 10.63 -15.22 -3.88
N LYS A 103 11.66 -14.44 -3.53
CA LYS A 103 12.49 -13.77 -4.54
C LYS A 103 13.34 -14.80 -5.26
#